data_AF-A0A0N4UCG1-F1
#
_entry.id   AF-A0A0N4UCG1-F1
#
_cell.length_a   1.000
_cell.length_b   1.000
_cell.length_c   1.000
_cell.angle_alpha   90.00
_cell.angle_beta   90.00
_cell.angle_gamma   90.00
#
_symmetry.space_group_name_H-M   'P 1'
#
loop_
_entity.id
_entity.type
_entity.pdbx_description
1 polymer ?
#
loop_
_entity_poly.entity_id
_entity_poly.type
_entity_poly.pdbx_seq_one_letter_code
_entity_poly.pdbx_strand_id
1 'polypeptide(L)'
;MESNGKKERTHKREDILRIGENFVIYQSNASFLRVVDVILYGPNNWYIERNLIESGIVVHTTIRVMVPDHLIWPIDTTKWPIDYSYAGATYIAYMIAAAYAGGAISTNQSIYADILSIGLGGGSLNNFFRHITKNTNITIIEINKKMVDLAKTYFGLIEDDRQRCIVGDGAELIRKFAERGKKFDVIFLDACDTSEKISKCPSDVFMKSSIVKYFPKTLKKSGTLLINYIMIGEPLFPLEKVS
;
A
#
# COMPACT_ATOMS: atom_id res chain seq x y z
N MET A 1 12.47 -37.23 -32.56
CA MET A 1 13.82 -37.07 -31.99
C MET A 1 13.69 -36.17 -30.78
N GLU A 2 14.38 -36.55 -29.71
CA GLU A 2 14.12 -36.20 -28.31
C GLU A 2 13.93 -34.71 -28.06
N SER A 3 12.87 -34.37 -27.31
CA SER A 3 12.78 -33.08 -26.66
C SER A 3 13.97 -32.98 -25.70
N ASN A 4 14.93 -32.13 -26.02
CA ASN A 4 15.99 -31.70 -25.11
C ASN A 4 15.33 -30.96 -23.94
N GLY A 5 14.78 -31.72 -22.99
CA GLY A 5 14.37 -31.23 -21.70
C GLY A 5 15.64 -30.81 -20.98
N LYS A 6 16.03 -29.55 -21.14
CA LYS A 6 16.94 -28.90 -20.19
C LYS A 6 16.28 -29.06 -18.82
N LYS A 7 16.70 -30.08 -18.07
CA LYS A 7 16.33 -30.23 -16.66
C LYS A 7 16.77 -28.95 -15.97
N GLU A 8 15.81 -28.10 -15.61
CA GLU A 8 16.06 -26.96 -14.76
C GLU A 8 16.70 -27.48 -13.47
N ARG A 9 17.93 -27.02 -13.19
CA ARG A 9 18.64 -27.41 -11.97
C ARG A 9 17.99 -26.67 -10.80
N THR A 10 17.39 -27.43 -9.89
CA THR A 10 16.93 -26.93 -8.59
C THR A 10 18.12 -26.86 -7.64
N HIS A 11 18.26 -25.73 -6.96
CA HIS A 11 19.36 -25.44 -6.05
C HIS A 11 18.82 -25.11 -4.65
N LYS A 12 19.60 -25.35 -3.59
CA LYS A 12 19.24 -24.90 -2.23
C LYS A 12 19.39 -23.38 -2.14
N ARG A 13 18.59 -22.74 -1.29
CA ARG A 13 18.60 -21.26 -1.11
C ARG A 13 19.98 -20.73 -0.74
N GLU A 14 20.63 -21.37 0.24
CA GLU A 14 21.93 -20.98 0.80
C GLU A 14 23.07 -21.02 -0.23
N ASP A 15 22.90 -21.79 -1.31
CA ASP A 15 23.89 -21.90 -2.37
C ASP A 15 23.81 -20.73 -3.37
N ILE A 16 22.68 -20.01 -3.42
CA ILE A 16 22.43 -18.97 -4.43
C ILE A 16 22.20 -17.59 -3.82
N LEU A 17 21.47 -17.51 -2.71
CA LEU A 17 21.07 -16.26 -2.09
C LEU A 17 21.92 -15.99 -0.86
N ARG A 18 22.23 -14.71 -0.61
CA ARG A 18 22.89 -14.27 0.63
C ARG A 18 21.99 -13.33 1.42
N ILE A 19 21.99 -13.47 2.74
CA ILE A 19 21.31 -12.49 3.61
C ILE A 19 21.95 -11.11 3.42
N GLY A 20 21.11 -10.08 3.29
CA GLY A 20 21.51 -8.71 3.00
C GLY A 20 21.74 -8.41 1.52
N GLU A 21 21.70 -9.43 0.65
CA GLU A 21 21.77 -9.22 -0.79
C GLU A 21 20.53 -8.46 -1.29
N ASN A 22 20.75 -7.51 -2.20
CA ASN A 22 19.72 -6.65 -2.73
C ASN A 22 19.63 -6.71 -4.26
N PHE A 23 18.39 -6.77 -4.76
CA PHE A 23 18.07 -6.82 -6.19
C PHE A 23 17.24 -5.61 -6.57
N VAL A 24 17.70 -4.84 -7.55
CA VAL A 24 16.91 -3.77 -8.16
C VAL A 24 16.07 -4.39 -9.27
N ILE A 25 14.79 -4.62 -9.00
CA ILE A 25 13.88 -5.25 -9.97
C ILE A 25 13.15 -4.23 -10.86
N TYR A 26 13.16 -2.96 -10.46
CA TYR A 26 12.65 -1.85 -11.26
C TYR A 26 13.42 -0.56 -10.93
N GLN A 27 13.66 0.25 -11.96
CA GLN A 27 14.21 1.60 -11.80
C GLN A 27 13.70 2.53 -12.91
N SER A 28 13.40 3.78 -12.54
CA SER A 28 13.07 4.86 -13.47
C SER A 28 13.80 6.13 -13.05
N ASN A 29 14.65 6.63 -13.94
CA ASN A 29 15.34 7.90 -13.73
C ASN A 29 14.41 9.10 -13.86
N ALA A 30 13.35 9.01 -14.67
CA ALA A 30 12.42 10.10 -14.91
C ALA A 30 11.53 10.40 -13.69
N SER A 31 11.14 9.34 -12.97
CA SER A 31 10.29 9.45 -11.77
C SER A 31 11.07 9.22 -10.47
N PHE A 32 12.37 8.95 -10.56
CA PHE A 32 13.23 8.59 -9.42
C PHE A 32 12.72 7.40 -8.58
N LEU A 33 11.86 6.55 -9.14
CA LEU A 33 11.27 5.40 -8.46
C LEU A 33 12.11 4.15 -8.69
N ARG A 34 12.30 3.35 -7.63
CA ARG A 34 12.96 2.05 -7.65
C ARG A 34 12.14 1.03 -6.87
N VAL A 35 12.10 -0.20 -7.37
CA VAL A 35 11.65 -1.34 -6.58
C VAL A 35 12.87 -2.19 -6.26
N VAL A 36 13.10 -2.38 -4.96
CA VAL A 36 14.29 -3.07 -4.45
C VAL A 36 13.86 -4.19 -3.52
N ASP A 37 14.33 -5.39 -3.83
CA ASP A 37 14.19 -6.56 -2.98
C ASP A 37 15.44 -6.70 -2.12
N VAL A 38 15.28 -6.97 -0.82
CA VAL A 38 16.38 -7.27 0.10
C VAL A 38 16.12 -8.63 0.74
N ILE A 39 17.07 -9.55 0.63
CA ILE A 39 16.97 -10.88 1.26
C ILE A 39 17.24 -10.74 2.76
N LEU A 40 16.31 -11.20 3.59
CA LEU A 40 16.41 -11.16 5.04
C LEU A 40 16.08 -12.52 5.65
N TYR A 41 16.48 -12.69 6.91
CA TYR A 41 16.18 -13.86 7.72
C TYR A 41 15.32 -13.45 8.92
N GLY A 42 14.12 -14.01 9.00
CA GLY A 42 13.18 -13.78 10.10
C GLY A 42 13.26 -14.90 11.15
N PRO A 43 12.38 -14.88 12.16
CA PRO A 43 12.43 -15.85 13.27
C PRO A 43 12.46 -17.31 12.83
N ASN A 44 11.82 -17.66 11.69
CA ASN A 44 11.65 -19.05 11.27
C ASN A 44 11.98 -19.31 9.78
N ASN A 45 12.27 -18.29 8.96
CA ASN A 45 12.54 -18.51 7.53
C ASN A 45 13.17 -17.30 6.84
N TRP A 46 13.68 -17.54 5.63
CA TRP A 46 14.09 -16.51 4.69
C TRP A 46 12.87 -15.81 4.10
N TYR A 47 12.96 -14.49 3.95
CA TYR A 47 11.96 -13.68 3.27
C TYR A 47 12.64 -12.53 2.52
N ILE A 48 11.90 -11.90 1.63
CA ILE A 48 12.33 -10.67 0.95
C ILE A 48 11.52 -9.50 1.49
N GLU A 49 12.20 -8.40 1.81
CA GLU A 49 11.55 -7.10 1.89
C GLU A 49 11.63 -6.42 0.54
N ARG A 50 10.47 -6.27 -0.10
CA ARG A 50 10.32 -5.50 -1.33
C ARG A 50 9.89 -4.09 -0.99
N ASN A 51 10.71 -3.13 -1.37
CA ASN A 51 10.53 -1.72 -1.06
C ASN A 51 10.25 -0.92 -2.33
N LEU A 52 9.26 -0.02 -2.29
CA LEU A 52 9.10 1.05 -3.27
C LEU A 52 9.81 2.29 -2.73
N ILE A 53 10.87 2.71 -3.42
CA ILE A 53 11.74 3.80 -2.98
C ILE A 53 11.70 4.92 -4.01
N GLU A 54 11.55 6.16 -3.56
CA GLU A 54 11.67 7.38 -4.36
C GLU A 54 12.89 8.19 -3.93
N SER A 55 13.65 8.68 -4.92
CA SER A 55 14.89 9.47 -4.74
C SER A 55 15.93 8.82 -3.80
N GLY A 56 15.85 7.51 -3.61
CA GLY A 56 16.76 6.74 -2.74
C GLY A 56 16.55 6.92 -1.23
N ILE A 57 15.60 7.76 -0.80
CA ILE A 57 15.41 8.13 0.62
C ILE A 57 13.99 7.82 1.09
N VAL A 58 12.99 8.08 0.25
CA VAL A 58 11.58 7.97 0.62
C VAL A 58 11.10 6.55 0.34
N VAL A 59 10.74 5.80 1.39
CA VAL A 59 10.10 4.49 1.26
C VAL A 59 8.58 4.67 1.28
N HIS A 60 7.95 4.49 0.12
CA HIS A 60 6.50 4.59 -0.03
C HIS A 60 5.77 3.37 0.50
N THR A 61 6.39 2.19 0.36
CA THR A 61 5.83 0.96 0.89
C THR A 61 6.89 -0.12 1.05
N THR A 62 6.60 -1.06 1.94
CA THR A 62 7.36 -2.29 2.14
C THR A 62 6.38 -3.45 2.22
N ILE A 63 6.63 -4.50 1.45
CA ILE A 63 5.91 -5.77 1.55
C ILE A 63 6.89 -6.91 1.80
N ARG A 64 6.35 -8.05 2.25
CA ARG A 64 7.10 -9.29 2.40
C ARG A 64 6.80 -10.22 1.23
N VAL A 65 7.85 -10.73 0.60
CA VAL A 65 7.76 -11.77 -0.42
C VAL A 65 8.36 -13.05 0.16
N MET A 66 7.65 -14.17 0.00
CA MET A 66 8.06 -15.47 0.53
C MET A 66 9.09 -16.10 -0.42
N VAL A 67 10.21 -16.57 0.13
CA VAL A 67 11.24 -17.26 -0.66
C VAL A 67 10.80 -18.72 -0.85
N PRO A 68 10.68 -19.26 -2.08
CA PRO A 68 10.36 -20.67 -2.30
C PRO A 68 11.46 -21.61 -1.78
N ASP A 69 11.11 -22.83 -1.34
CA ASP A 69 12.09 -23.82 -0.84
C ASP A 69 13.08 -24.27 -1.91
N HIS A 70 12.60 -24.35 -3.16
CA HIS A 70 13.39 -24.70 -4.32
C HIS A 70 13.47 -23.51 -5.28
N LEU A 71 14.69 -23.10 -5.61
CA LEU A 71 14.92 -21.97 -6.50
C LEU A 71 15.20 -22.48 -7.92
N ILE A 72 14.59 -21.80 -8.89
CA ILE A 72 14.80 -21.99 -10.33
C ILE A 72 15.67 -20.83 -10.84
N TRP A 73 16.70 -21.14 -11.62
CA TRP A 73 17.59 -20.15 -12.22
C TRP A 73 17.21 -19.88 -13.70
N PRO A 74 17.24 -18.62 -14.19
CA PRO A 74 17.56 -17.40 -13.46
C PRO A 74 16.50 -17.03 -12.42
N ILE A 75 16.95 -16.49 -11.28
CA ILE A 75 16.06 -16.05 -10.21
C ILE A 75 15.21 -14.87 -10.71
N ASP A 76 13.91 -15.00 -10.48
CA ASP A 76 12.93 -13.95 -10.73
C ASP A 76 11.98 -13.84 -9.53
N THR A 77 12.31 -12.94 -8.61
CA THR A 77 11.57 -12.71 -7.37
C THR A 77 10.20 -12.09 -7.61
N THR A 78 9.93 -11.55 -8.81
CA THR A 78 8.62 -10.97 -9.15
C THR A 78 7.53 -12.04 -9.23
N LYS A 79 7.91 -13.29 -9.46
CA LYS A 79 7.03 -14.46 -9.55
C LYS A 79 6.76 -15.13 -8.20
N TRP A 80 7.41 -14.67 -7.14
CA TRP A 80 7.31 -15.32 -5.84
C TRP A 80 6.07 -14.84 -5.07
N PRO A 81 5.49 -15.70 -4.21
CA PRO A 81 4.28 -15.34 -3.47
C PRO A 81 4.49 -14.17 -2.51
N ILE A 82 3.53 -13.24 -2.48
CA ILE A 82 3.50 -12.13 -1.53
C ILE A 82 2.80 -12.57 -0.24
N ASP A 83 3.37 -12.22 0.92
CA ASP A 83 2.71 -12.35 2.21
C ASP A 83 1.81 -11.12 2.45
N TYR A 84 0.54 -11.25 2.04
CA TYR A 84 -0.47 -10.20 2.18
C TYR A 84 -0.94 -9.97 3.63
N SER A 85 -0.52 -10.81 4.58
CA SER A 85 -0.83 -10.61 6.00
C SER A 85 0.14 -9.65 6.69
N TYR A 86 1.28 -9.38 6.05
CA TYR A 86 2.32 -8.51 6.58
C TYR A 86 2.04 -7.02 6.30
N ALA A 87 1.77 -6.26 7.36
CA ALA A 87 1.70 -4.81 7.32
C ALA A 87 3.05 -4.21 7.75
N GLY A 88 3.99 -4.06 6.80
CA GLY A 88 5.37 -3.69 7.09
C GLY A 88 5.58 -2.28 7.66
N ALA A 89 4.67 -1.35 7.38
CA ALA A 89 4.70 -0.01 7.98
C ALA A 89 3.78 0.04 9.21
N THR A 90 4.30 0.51 10.34
CA THR A 90 3.57 0.56 11.63
C THR A 90 2.24 1.32 11.53
N TYR A 91 2.20 2.43 10.77
CA TYR A 91 0.96 3.20 10.60
C TYR A 91 -0.12 2.40 9.86
N ILE A 92 0.25 1.56 8.88
CA ILE A 92 -0.68 0.67 8.16
C ILE A 92 -1.26 -0.34 9.15
N ALA A 93 -0.42 -0.93 10.01
CA ALA A 93 -0.88 -1.85 11.04
C ALA A 93 -1.88 -1.18 11.99
N TYR A 94 -1.62 0.07 12.40
CA TYR A 94 -2.55 0.85 13.23
C TYR A 94 -3.85 1.20 12.52
N MET A 95 -3.81 1.56 11.24
CA MET A 95 -5.03 1.81 10.45
C MET A 95 -5.89 0.55 10.33
N ILE A 96 -5.27 -0.60 10.06
CA ILE A 96 -5.95 -1.89 10.02
C ILE A 96 -6.61 -2.16 11.38
N ALA A 97 -5.83 -2.06 12.46
CA ALA A 97 -6.33 -2.32 13.81
C ALA A 97 -7.48 -1.37 14.19
N ALA A 98 -7.35 -0.08 13.90
CA ALA A 98 -8.37 0.92 14.19
C ALA A 98 -9.67 0.68 13.41
N ALA A 99 -9.59 0.24 12.15
CA ALA A 99 -10.77 -0.06 11.36
C ALA A 99 -11.58 -1.24 11.94
N TYR A 100 -10.88 -2.26 12.46
CA TYR A 100 -11.52 -3.37 13.18
C TYR A 100 -12.03 -2.97 14.56
N ALA A 101 -11.21 -2.29 15.36
CA ALA A 101 -11.55 -1.90 16.73
C ALA A 101 -12.71 -0.90 16.78
N GLY A 102 -12.80 0.00 15.79
CA GLY A 102 -13.92 0.94 15.63
C GLY A 102 -15.20 0.29 15.12
N GLY A 103 -15.20 -1.01 14.78
CA GLY A 103 -16.35 -1.74 14.27
C GLY A 103 -16.76 -1.38 12.84
N ALA A 104 -15.97 -0.54 12.16
CA ALA A 104 -16.23 -0.16 10.77
C ALA A 104 -15.88 -1.28 9.79
N ILE A 105 -14.97 -2.19 10.18
CA ILE A 105 -14.74 -3.47 9.53
C ILE A 105 -14.97 -4.57 10.56
N SER A 106 -15.75 -5.59 10.19
CA SER A 106 -16.04 -6.72 11.06
C SER A 106 -15.08 -7.88 10.82
N THR A 107 -14.73 -8.60 11.89
CA THR A 107 -14.10 -9.93 11.79
C THR A 107 -15.10 -11.00 11.34
N ASN A 108 -16.41 -10.75 11.48
CA ASN A 108 -17.45 -11.60 10.93
C ASN A 108 -17.50 -11.45 9.40
N GLN A 109 -17.01 -12.47 8.70
CA GLN A 109 -16.97 -12.54 7.23
C GLN A 109 -18.35 -12.65 6.56
N SER A 110 -19.47 -12.42 7.27
CA SER A 110 -20.80 -12.24 6.67
C SER A 110 -21.21 -10.78 6.57
N ILE A 111 -20.49 -9.88 7.27
CA ILE A 111 -20.78 -8.44 7.28
C ILE A 111 -19.89 -7.77 6.24
N TYR A 112 -20.52 -7.09 5.27
CA TYR A 112 -19.82 -6.39 4.19
C TYR A 112 -19.43 -4.97 4.61
N ALA A 113 -18.25 -4.53 4.16
CA ALA A 113 -17.77 -3.16 4.34
C ALA A 113 -17.34 -2.54 3.02
N ASP A 114 -17.89 -1.36 2.71
CA ASP A 114 -17.43 -0.50 1.62
C ASP A 114 -16.27 0.36 2.14
N ILE A 115 -15.10 0.20 1.53
CA ILE A 115 -13.87 0.91 1.87
C ILE A 115 -13.53 1.91 0.76
N LEU A 116 -13.24 3.15 1.13
CA LEU A 116 -12.60 4.13 0.27
C LEU A 116 -11.19 4.41 0.79
N SER A 117 -10.17 4.23 -0.05
CA SER A 117 -8.79 4.63 0.25
C SER A 117 -8.40 5.76 -0.69
N ILE A 118 -8.01 6.91 -0.14
CA ILE A 118 -7.48 8.05 -0.90
C ILE A 118 -5.97 8.06 -0.67
N GLY A 119 -5.21 7.72 -1.71
CA GLY A 119 -3.81 7.34 -1.64
C GLY A 119 -3.63 5.83 -1.75
N LEU A 120 -2.78 5.38 -2.68
CA LEU A 120 -2.47 3.95 -2.87
C LEU A 120 -1.15 3.55 -2.23
N GLY A 121 -0.10 4.36 -2.40
CA GLY A 121 1.29 3.93 -2.16
C GLY A 121 1.62 2.71 -3.03
N GLY A 122 2.00 1.59 -2.40
CA GLY A 122 2.09 0.28 -3.09
C GLY A 122 0.87 -0.64 -2.91
N GLY A 123 -0.17 -0.17 -2.22
CA GLY A 123 -1.41 -0.93 -2.03
C GLY A 123 -1.44 -1.87 -0.83
N SER A 124 -0.43 -1.88 0.05
CA SER A 124 -0.33 -2.82 1.17
C SER A 124 -1.54 -2.82 2.10
N LEU A 125 -2.07 -1.64 2.45
CA LEU A 125 -3.31 -1.51 3.24
C LEU A 125 -4.50 -2.18 2.55
N ASN A 126 -4.67 -1.92 1.25
CA ASN A 126 -5.79 -2.41 0.46
C ASN A 126 -5.68 -3.92 0.21
N ASN A 127 -4.48 -4.39 -0.11
CA ASN A 127 -4.18 -5.79 -0.32
C ASN A 127 -4.43 -6.61 0.96
N PHE A 128 -4.08 -6.08 2.14
CA PHE A 128 -4.43 -6.72 3.40
C PHE A 128 -5.94 -6.96 3.49
N PHE A 129 -6.76 -5.92 3.28
CA PHE A 129 -8.21 -6.07 3.34
C PHE A 129 -8.74 -7.02 2.25
N ARG A 130 -8.30 -6.88 1.01
CA ARG A 130 -8.71 -7.75 -0.09
C ARG A 130 -8.42 -9.23 0.19
N HIS A 131 -7.25 -9.56 0.71
CA HIS A 131 -6.83 -10.95 0.88
C HIS A 131 -7.26 -11.56 2.22
N ILE A 132 -7.23 -10.79 3.30
CA ILE A 132 -7.51 -11.27 4.65
C ILE A 132 -8.99 -11.10 5.03
N THR A 133 -9.67 -10.10 4.45
CA THR A 133 -11.06 -9.73 4.80
C THR A 133 -12.00 -10.02 3.62
N LYS A 134 -12.58 -11.21 3.56
CA LYS A 134 -13.32 -11.70 2.38
C LYS A 134 -14.47 -10.81 1.89
N ASN A 135 -15.05 -9.96 2.76
CA ASN A 135 -16.27 -9.20 2.46
C ASN A 135 -16.06 -7.67 2.37
N THR A 136 -14.92 -7.25 1.86
CA THR A 136 -14.66 -5.82 1.59
C THR A 136 -14.87 -5.47 0.12
N ASN A 137 -15.45 -4.31 -0.14
CA ASN A 137 -15.54 -3.67 -1.44
C ASN A 137 -14.69 -2.39 -1.43
N ILE A 138 -13.53 -2.45 -2.04
CA ILE A 138 -12.46 -1.45 -1.91
C ILE A 138 -12.43 -0.59 -3.16
N THR A 139 -12.59 0.73 -2.96
CA THR A 139 -12.30 1.75 -3.97
C THR A 139 -11.04 2.48 -3.56
N ILE A 140 -10.01 2.42 -4.38
CA ILE A 140 -8.77 3.16 -4.18
C ILE A 140 -8.76 4.34 -5.15
N ILE A 141 -8.34 5.51 -4.69
CA ILE A 141 -8.07 6.67 -5.54
C ILE A 141 -6.59 6.98 -5.44
N GLU A 142 -5.91 7.04 -6.58
CA GLU A 142 -4.50 7.41 -6.68
C GLU A 142 -4.34 8.43 -7.80
N ILE A 143 -3.65 9.55 -7.54
CA ILE A 143 -3.44 10.58 -8.55
C ILE A 143 -2.35 10.17 -9.54
N ASN A 144 -1.35 9.43 -9.07
CA ASN A 144 -0.19 9.03 -9.85
C ASN A 144 -0.39 7.67 -10.52
N LYS A 145 -0.72 7.67 -11.82
CA LYS A 145 -0.84 6.44 -12.62
C LYS A 145 0.38 5.52 -12.48
N LYS A 146 1.58 6.08 -12.35
CA LYS A 146 2.80 5.28 -12.23
C LYS A 146 2.82 4.44 -10.96
N MET A 147 2.32 4.96 -9.85
CA MET A 147 2.19 4.23 -8.59
C MET A 147 1.21 3.06 -8.75
N VAL A 148 0.10 3.28 -9.46
CA VAL A 148 -0.87 2.21 -9.78
C VAL A 148 -0.21 1.09 -10.61
N ASP A 149 0.53 1.45 -11.66
CA ASP A 149 1.20 0.48 -12.52
C ASP A 149 2.25 -0.35 -11.74
N LEU A 150 3.02 0.30 -10.86
CA LEU A 150 3.99 -0.39 -10.02
C LEU A 150 3.32 -1.28 -8.97
N ALA A 151 2.24 -0.81 -8.33
CA ALA A 151 1.49 -1.58 -7.34
C ALA A 151 0.94 -2.89 -7.94
N LYS A 152 0.40 -2.83 -9.15
CA LYS A 152 -0.06 -4.01 -9.89
C LYS A 152 1.06 -4.96 -10.25
N THR A 153 2.16 -4.41 -10.76
CA THR A 153 3.27 -5.22 -11.31
C THR A 153 4.10 -5.88 -10.22
N TYR A 154 4.39 -5.17 -9.13
CA TYR A 154 5.40 -5.58 -8.15
C TYR A 154 4.87 -5.80 -6.74
N PHE A 155 3.70 -5.22 -6.41
CA PHE A 155 3.16 -5.26 -5.04
C PHE A 155 1.85 -6.06 -4.94
N GLY A 156 1.46 -6.72 -6.03
CA GLY A 156 0.33 -7.65 -6.03
C GLY A 156 -1.03 -6.98 -5.86
N LEU A 157 -1.17 -5.72 -6.28
CA LEU A 157 -2.47 -5.06 -6.37
C LEU A 157 -3.31 -5.74 -7.47
N ILE A 158 -4.32 -6.51 -7.07
CA ILE A 158 -5.25 -7.18 -7.98
C ILE A 158 -6.54 -6.36 -8.04
N GLU A 159 -6.99 -6.04 -9.25
CA GLU A 159 -8.32 -5.46 -9.47
C GLU A 159 -9.31 -6.54 -9.89
N ASP A 160 -10.48 -6.53 -9.24
CA ASP A 160 -11.60 -7.44 -9.44
C ASP A 160 -12.89 -6.79 -8.89
N ASP A 161 -13.96 -7.57 -8.76
CA ASP A 161 -15.24 -7.07 -8.25
C ASP A 161 -15.16 -6.53 -6.80
N ARG A 162 -14.13 -6.91 -6.04
CA ARG A 162 -13.92 -6.52 -4.64
C ARG A 162 -12.92 -5.38 -4.47
N GLN A 163 -12.07 -5.11 -5.47
CA GLN A 163 -11.06 -4.06 -5.38
C GLN A 163 -10.86 -3.39 -6.74
N ARG A 164 -10.94 -2.06 -6.77
CA ARG A 164 -10.69 -1.24 -7.96
C ARG A 164 -9.88 -0.01 -7.61
N CYS A 165 -9.03 0.42 -8.54
CA CYS A 165 -8.19 1.60 -8.40
C CYS A 165 -8.56 2.62 -9.49
N ILE A 166 -9.01 3.79 -9.06
CA ILE A 166 -9.35 4.92 -9.92
C ILE A 166 -8.14 5.85 -9.95
N VAL A 167 -7.57 6.04 -11.14
CA VAL A 167 -6.56 7.09 -11.33
C VAL A 167 -7.28 8.44 -11.41
N GLY A 168 -7.06 9.34 -10.45
CA GLY A 168 -7.71 10.63 -10.43
C GLY A 168 -7.50 11.45 -9.16
N ASP A 169 -8.03 12.67 -9.17
CA ASP A 169 -7.98 13.59 -8.04
C ASP A 169 -8.96 13.15 -6.92
N GLY A 170 -8.41 12.80 -5.76
CA GLY A 170 -9.20 12.40 -4.59
C GLY A 170 -10.12 13.49 -4.05
N ALA A 171 -9.72 14.76 -4.13
CA ALA A 171 -10.54 15.89 -3.70
C ALA A 171 -11.72 16.13 -4.64
N GLU A 172 -11.55 15.88 -5.94
CA GLU A 172 -12.66 15.91 -6.89
C GLU A 172 -13.60 14.72 -6.70
N LEU A 173 -13.05 13.52 -6.53
CA LEU A 173 -13.83 12.29 -6.43
C LEU A 173 -14.62 12.19 -5.11
N ILE A 174 -14.08 12.67 -3.98
CA ILE A 174 -14.85 12.72 -2.71
C ILE A 174 -16.08 13.63 -2.85
N ARG A 175 -15.96 14.75 -3.57
CA ARG A 175 -17.09 15.62 -3.92
C ARG A 175 -18.10 14.88 -4.79
N LYS A 176 -17.66 14.22 -5.86
CA LYS A 176 -18.54 13.44 -6.76
C LYS A 176 -19.26 12.32 -6.02
N PHE A 177 -18.61 11.62 -5.09
CA PHE A 177 -19.26 10.61 -4.25
C PHE A 177 -20.33 11.22 -3.33
N ALA A 178 -20.04 12.38 -2.72
CA ALA A 178 -21.00 13.09 -1.89
C ALA A 178 -22.25 13.52 -2.69
N GLU A 179 -22.05 14.07 -3.89
CA GLU A 179 -23.12 14.50 -4.80
C GLU A 179 -23.99 13.32 -5.27
N ARG A 180 -23.39 12.15 -5.45
CA ARG A 180 -24.10 10.90 -5.81
C ARG A 180 -24.71 10.17 -4.60
N GLY A 181 -24.54 10.69 -3.39
CA GLY A 181 -24.99 10.04 -2.16
C GLY A 181 -24.29 8.71 -1.85
N LYS A 182 -23.13 8.42 -2.46
CA LYS A 182 -22.37 7.21 -2.16
C LYS A 182 -21.78 7.31 -0.76
N LYS A 183 -21.98 6.25 0.03
CA LYS A 183 -21.50 6.15 1.40
C LYS A 183 -20.55 4.97 1.57
N PHE A 184 -19.57 5.12 2.46
CA PHE A 184 -18.56 4.12 2.82
C PHE A 184 -18.61 3.83 4.33
N ASP A 185 -18.24 2.60 4.71
CA ASP A 185 -18.06 2.20 6.11
C ASP A 185 -16.73 2.71 6.65
N VAL A 186 -15.68 2.70 5.83
CA VAL A 186 -14.37 3.26 6.17
C VAL A 186 -13.85 4.15 5.05
N ILE A 187 -13.29 5.28 5.42
CA ILE A 187 -12.44 6.08 4.55
C ILE A 187 -11.04 6.10 5.15
N PHE A 188 -10.04 5.62 4.41
CA PHE A 188 -8.63 5.83 4.70
C PHE A 188 -8.14 7.03 3.89
N LEU A 189 -7.60 8.03 4.57
CA LEU A 189 -6.99 9.20 3.94
C LEU A 189 -5.48 9.15 4.17
N ASP A 190 -4.76 8.73 3.13
CA ASP A 190 -3.30 8.54 3.09
C ASP A 190 -2.73 9.09 1.77
N ALA A 191 -3.18 10.28 1.39
CA ALA A 191 -2.67 11.01 0.24
C ALA A 191 -1.71 12.08 0.73
N CYS A 192 -0.44 11.98 0.37
CA CYS A 192 0.62 12.82 0.91
C CYS A 192 1.27 13.69 -0.16
N ASP A 193 1.74 14.87 0.24
CA ASP A 193 2.70 15.64 -0.53
C ASP A 193 4.10 15.20 -0.09
N THR A 194 4.86 14.58 -0.99
CA THR A 194 6.18 14.00 -0.68
C THR A 194 7.26 14.57 -1.58
N SER A 195 8.39 14.93 -0.97
CA SER A 195 9.62 15.37 -1.61
C SER A 195 10.80 14.86 -0.78
N GLU A 196 12.04 15.13 -1.23
CA GLU A 196 13.24 14.71 -0.49
C GLU A 196 13.33 15.25 0.94
N LYS A 197 12.70 16.39 1.22
CA LYS A 197 12.81 17.08 2.53
C LYS A 197 11.50 17.15 3.30
N ILE A 198 10.38 17.11 2.60
CA ILE A 198 9.05 17.32 3.16
C ILE A 198 8.22 16.07 2.88
N SER A 199 7.62 15.52 3.93
CA SER A 199 6.55 14.54 3.81
C SER A 199 5.39 15.00 4.66
N LYS A 200 4.27 15.32 4.00
CA LYS A 200 3.08 15.86 4.63
C LYS A 200 1.86 15.03 4.25
N CYS A 201 1.19 14.51 5.27
CA CYS A 201 -0.04 13.74 5.10
C CYS A 201 -1.11 14.28 6.08
N PRO A 202 -2.36 14.45 5.65
CA PRO A 202 -2.78 14.44 4.25
C PRO A 202 -2.27 15.68 3.49
N SER A 203 -2.25 15.61 2.17
CA SER A 203 -1.97 16.74 1.28
C SER A 203 -2.90 17.92 1.60
N ASP A 204 -2.39 19.15 1.43
CA ASP A 204 -3.07 20.38 1.84
C ASP A 204 -4.48 20.53 1.26
N VAL A 205 -4.72 19.97 0.07
CA VAL A 205 -6.03 19.99 -0.57
C VAL A 205 -7.12 19.35 0.32
N PHE A 206 -6.79 18.30 1.05
CA PHE A 206 -7.72 17.57 1.91
C PHE A 206 -7.96 18.26 3.26
N MET A 207 -7.14 19.24 3.62
CA MET A 207 -7.30 20.04 4.84
C MET A 207 -8.17 21.29 4.60
N LYS A 208 -8.43 21.67 3.35
CA LYS A 208 -9.28 22.81 3.01
C LYS A 208 -10.75 22.52 3.37
N SER A 209 -11.42 23.46 4.02
CA SER A 209 -12.85 23.36 4.37
C SER A 209 -13.76 23.09 3.17
N SER A 210 -13.34 23.55 1.97
CA SER A 210 -14.01 23.26 0.70
C SER A 210 -14.05 21.77 0.35
N ILE A 211 -13.11 20.96 0.87
CA ILE A 211 -13.02 19.51 0.67
C ILE A 211 -13.43 18.75 1.93
N VAL A 212 -12.98 19.16 3.12
CA VAL A 212 -13.25 18.48 4.41
C VAL A 212 -14.75 18.18 4.60
N LYS A 213 -15.62 19.12 4.20
CA LYS A 213 -17.08 19.00 4.31
C LYS A 213 -17.68 17.78 3.57
N TYR A 214 -16.96 17.14 2.67
CA TYR A 214 -17.45 15.98 1.91
C TYR A 214 -17.18 14.64 2.59
N PHE A 215 -16.18 14.52 3.47
CA PHE A 215 -15.93 13.30 4.23
C PHE A 215 -17.14 12.85 5.07
N PRO A 216 -17.75 13.68 5.95
CA PRO A 216 -18.94 13.26 6.68
C PRO A 216 -20.13 12.97 5.74
N LYS A 217 -20.20 13.64 4.58
CA LYS A 217 -21.23 13.37 3.56
C LYS A 217 -21.02 12.07 2.80
N THR A 218 -19.85 11.46 2.87
CA THR A 218 -19.51 10.19 2.21
C THR A 218 -19.31 9.04 3.20
N LEU A 219 -19.39 9.29 4.50
CA LEU A 219 -19.48 8.24 5.52
C LEU A 219 -20.92 7.80 5.77
N LYS A 220 -21.09 6.50 6.02
CA LYS A 220 -22.28 5.96 6.68
C LYS A 220 -22.37 6.48 8.13
N LYS A 221 -23.52 6.35 8.77
CA LYS A 221 -23.75 6.86 10.14
C LYS A 221 -22.78 6.26 11.18
N SER A 222 -22.43 4.99 11.01
CA SER A 222 -21.42 4.27 11.82
C SER A 222 -20.04 4.24 11.15
N GLY A 223 -19.85 5.02 10.09
CA GLY A 223 -18.62 4.99 9.31
C GLY A 223 -17.49 5.75 9.99
N THR A 224 -16.26 5.32 9.74
CA THR A 224 -15.05 5.90 10.33
C THR A 224 -14.14 6.49 9.25
N LEU A 225 -13.62 7.69 9.49
CA LEU A 225 -12.51 8.28 8.74
C LEU A 225 -11.20 8.07 9.52
N LEU A 226 -10.22 7.42 8.91
CA LEU A 226 -8.89 7.21 9.45
C LEU A 226 -7.88 7.98 8.59
N ILE A 227 -7.10 8.85 9.21
CA ILE A 227 -6.19 9.77 8.50
C ILE A 227 -4.76 9.44 8.88
N ASN A 228 -3.89 9.25 7.89
CA ASN A 228 -2.45 9.24 8.13
C ASN A 228 -2.01 10.69 8.30
N TYR A 229 -1.42 11.01 9.45
CA TYR A 229 -0.96 12.36 9.74
C TYR A 229 0.55 12.39 9.91
N ILE A 230 1.24 13.01 8.95
CA ILE A 230 2.70 13.13 8.92
C ILE A 230 3.06 14.61 8.71
N MET A 231 4.00 15.11 9.50
CA MET A 231 4.59 16.45 9.35
C MET A 231 6.11 16.34 9.50
N ILE A 232 6.79 15.90 8.44
CA ILE A 232 8.25 15.83 8.40
C ILE A 232 8.77 16.98 7.54
N GLY A 233 9.76 17.72 8.04
CA GLY A 233 10.43 18.80 7.31
C GLY A 233 9.66 20.13 7.28
N GLU A 234 8.44 20.17 7.79
CA GLU A 234 7.72 21.42 8.04
C GLU A 234 8.29 22.13 9.27
N PRO A 235 8.44 23.47 9.26
CA PRO A 235 8.77 24.21 10.47
C PRO A 235 7.72 23.88 11.54
N LEU A 236 8.18 23.40 12.70
CA LEU A 236 7.31 23.29 13.88
C LEU A 236 6.60 24.63 14.03
N PHE A 237 5.26 24.64 13.97
CA PHE A 237 4.48 25.83 14.29
C PHE A 237 5.07 26.41 15.58
N PRO A 238 5.38 27.72 15.64
CA PRO A 238 5.83 28.31 16.88
C PRO A 238 4.78 27.93 17.92
N LEU A 239 5.17 27.15 18.92
CA LEU A 239 4.35 26.94 20.09
C LEU A 239 4.07 28.36 20.59
N GLU A 240 2.85 28.85 20.35
CA GLU A 240 2.43 30.12 20.91
C GLU A 240 2.74 30.01 22.39
N LYS A 241 3.66 30.85 22.87
CA LYS A 241 3.93 30.95 24.29
C LYS A 241 2.59 31.33 24.90
N VAL A 242 1.97 30.37 25.56
CA VAL A 242 0.83 30.61 26.43
C VAL A 242 1.35 31.57 27.49
N SER A 243 0.95 32.83 27.35
CA SER A 243 1.15 33.88 28.34
C SER A 243 0.27 33.63 29.55
#